data_AF-A0A6P6T2K1-F1
#
_entry.id   AF-A0A6P6T2K1-F1
#
_cell.length_a   1.000
_cell.length_b   1.000
_cell.length_c   1.000
_cell.angle_alpha   90.00
_cell.angle_beta   90.00
_cell.angle_gamma   90.00
#
_symmetry.space_group_name_H-M   'P 1'
#
loop_
_entity.id
_entity.type
_entity.pdbx_description
1 polymer ?
#
loop_
_entity_poly.entity_id
_entity_poly.type
_entity_poly.pdbx_seq_one_letter_code
_entity_poly.pdbx_strand_id
1 'polypeptide(L)'
;MRSKLTKNAIFEADNSLEVSLREAFQLLEPQLRPPFPLKLPTQEEYFNLNKAILCGILCEPHLVRVHIKHLHAIVTDGYTYFISMLIKIVNELYAKLVDSVKTQLIWVTCEMVNVLGVGFDGLLVALLRQIVGGDFSGGNLWLCFEMVSLFRDKWDCLLEDEPLVLTSALYVFLRLLADHCRLPNDSKVETLKRLEIDFCIRMLREKFGLCLKIGRDLVRLLQDLVHVPEFRSIWKDLLLNPGVFQTDAFLDISQLYLSRTSSRYFLLRITPEMENQLRFLLTHVKLGNQKRYQVWFAKKFLGVPERETLLTDIVRFICCGHHPPNEIIQSDIIPRWAVIGWLLKSSQRNYVEANVKLALFYDWLFFDEKNFS
;
A
#
# COMPACT_ATOMS: atom_id res chain seq x y z
N MET A 1 28.81 -8.25 14.33
CA MET A 1 28.19 -8.77 13.09
C MET A 1 27.65 -7.56 12.34
N ARG A 2 28.08 -7.28 11.09
CA ARG A 2 27.59 -6.12 10.33
C ARG A 2 26.07 -6.24 10.19
N SER A 3 25.31 -5.30 10.76
CA SER A 3 23.85 -5.31 10.67
C SER A 3 23.44 -5.00 9.23
N LYS A 4 23.13 -6.05 8.47
CA LYS A 4 22.59 -5.91 7.12
C LYS A 4 21.09 -5.65 7.20
N LEU A 5 20.60 -4.66 6.46
CA LEU A 5 19.18 -4.35 6.39
C LEU A 5 18.43 -5.40 5.55
N THR A 6 19.09 -5.93 4.52
CA THR A 6 18.50 -6.84 3.55
C THR A 6 19.14 -8.23 3.52
N LYS A 7 18.37 -9.21 3.05
CA LYS A 7 18.86 -10.54 2.66
C LYS A 7 19.20 -10.52 1.15
N ASN A 8 20.44 -10.20 0.79
CA ASN A 8 20.90 -10.21 -0.61
C ASN A 8 21.44 -11.59 -1.03
N ALA A 9 21.15 -11.98 -2.27
CA ALA A 9 21.79 -13.15 -2.89
C ALA A 9 23.27 -12.85 -3.19
N ILE A 10 24.11 -13.90 -3.29
CA ILE A 10 25.57 -13.78 -3.45
C ILE A 10 25.98 -12.94 -4.68
N PHE A 11 25.20 -13.00 -5.75
CA PHE A 11 25.48 -12.31 -7.03
C PHE A 11 24.70 -11.01 -7.20
N GLU A 12 23.94 -10.59 -6.19
CA GLU A 12 23.14 -9.38 -6.28
C GLU A 12 23.96 -8.16 -5.85
N ALA A 13 23.96 -7.11 -6.69
CA ALA A 13 24.62 -5.86 -6.35
C ALA A 13 23.97 -5.21 -5.13
N ASP A 14 24.80 -4.62 -4.27
CA ASP A 14 24.32 -3.87 -3.11
C ASP A 14 23.46 -2.67 -3.59
N ASN A 15 22.31 -2.47 -2.95
CA ASN A 15 21.45 -1.33 -3.26
C ASN A 15 22.09 -0.03 -2.75
N SER A 16 22.10 1.03 -3.58
CA SER A 16 22.77 2.30 -3.26
C SER A 16 22.21 3.00 -2.01
N LEU A 17 20.91 2.86 -1.74
CA LEU A 17 20.27 3.38 -0.53
C LEU A 17 20.79 2.67 0.73
N GLU A 18 20.84 1.33 0.70
CA GLU A 18 21.36 0.54 1.83
C GLU A 18 22.84 0.84 2.08
N VAL A 19 23.64 0.96 1.02
CA VAL A 19 25.06 1.34 1.12
C VAL A 19 25.18 2.71 1.79
N SER A 20 24.44 3.71 1.32
CA SER A 20 24.50 5.07 1.87
C SER A 20 24.09 5.13 3.36
N LEU A 21 23.07 4.37 3.77
CA LEU A 21 22.67 4.26 5.18
C LEU A 21 23.76 3.62 6.04
N ARG A 22 24.35 2.52 5.54
CA ARG A 22 25.39 1.77 6.24
C ARG A 22 26.68 2.57 6.39
N GLU A 23 27.09 3.29 5.36
CA GLU A 23 28.26 4.17 5.40
C GLU A 23 28.07 5.32 6.39
N ALA A 24 26.91 5.98 6.36
CA ALA A 24 26.57 7.03 7.32
C ALA A 24 26.59 6.51 8.76
N PHE A 25 26.02 5.32 9.00
CA PHE A 25 26.05 4.67 10.32
C PHE A 25 27.47 4.38 10.77
N GLN A 26 28.31 3.78 9.93
CA GLN A 26 29.70 3.46 10.30
C GLN A 26 30.54 4.69 10.58
N LEU A 27 30.34 5.75 9.81
CA LEU A 27 31.06 7.01 9.98
C LEU A 27 30.67 7.72 11.28
N LEU A 28 29.38 7.68 11.63
CA LEU A 28 28.81 8.45 12.75
C LEU A 28 28.49 7.62 13.99
N GLU A 29 28.76 6.31 14.01
CA GLU A 29 28.50 5.41 15.14
C GLU A 29 28.97 5.98 16.50
N PRO A 30 30.17 6.59 16.61
CA PRO A 30 30.61 7.18 17.88
C PRO A 30 29.75 8.36 18.35
N GLN A 31 29.10 9.07 17.43
CA GLN A 31 28.24 10.22 17.70
C GLN A 31 26.78 9.82 17.98
N LEU A 32 26.40 8.55 17.72
CA LEU A 32 25.07 8.04 18.01
C LEU A 32 24.89 7.64 19.48
N ARG A 33 25.91 7.81 20.32
CA ARG A 33 25.89 7.49 21.75
C ARG A 33 26.18 8.73 22.59
N PRO A 34 25.60 8.84 23.80
CA PRO A 34 25.92 9.92 24.72
C PRO A 34 27.42 9.95 25.07
N PRO A 35 28.00 11.15 25.29
CA PRO A 35 27.36 12.46 25.25
C PRO A 35 27.14 12.96 23.81
N PHE A 36 25.95 13.52 23.55
CA PHE A 36 25.64 14.07 22.22
C PHE A 36 26.28 15.45 22.03
N PRO A 37 26.71 15.80 20.80
CA PRO A 37 27.23 17.13 20.51
C PRO A 37 26.17 18.20 20.76
N LEU A 38 26.55 19.29 21.45
CA LEU A 38 25.68 20.45 21.66
C LEU A 38 25.65 21.40 20.45
N LYS A 39 26.56 21.20 19.49
CA LYS A 39 26.66 22.03 18.29
C LYS A 39 25.52 21.66 17.34
N LEU A 40 24.80 22.67 16.84
CA LEU A 40 23.81 22.47 15.79
C LEU A 40 24.50 21.94 14.52
N PRO A 41 24.00 20.84 13.93
CA PRO A 41 24.57 20.29 12.72
C PRO A 41 24.35 21.24 11.54
N THR A 42 25.33 21.31 10.64
CA THR A 42 25.14 21.85 9.30
C THR A 42 24.11 21.01 8.53
N GLN A 43 23.61 21.51 7.40
CA GLN A 43 22.61 20.79 6.60
C GLN A 43 23.10 19.40 6.12
N GLU A 44 24.37 19.30 5.70
CA GLU A 44 24.95 18.03 5.28
C GLU A 44 25.14 17.06 6.46
N GLU A 45 25.64 17.58 7.59
CA GLU A 45 25.74 16.80 8.84
C GLU A 45 24.36 16.31 9.30
N TYR A 46 23.32 17.14 9.19
CA TYR A 46 21.94 16.78 9.53
C TYR A 46 21.45 15.60 8.70
N PHE A 47 21.67 15.61 7.37
CA PHE A 47 21.25 14.52 6.50
C PHE A 47 22.00 13.21 6.77
N ASN A 48 23.31 13.28 7.00
CA ASN A 48 24.11 12.10 7.32
C ASN A 48 23.76 11.55 8.71
N LEU A 49 23.52 12.42 9.68
CA LEU A 49 23.12 12.03 11.03
C LEU A 49 21.73 11.37 11.03
N ASN A 50 20.77 11.89 10.26
CA ASN A 50 19.46 11.25 10.07
C ASN A 50 19.59 9.84 9.45
N LYS A 51 20.44 9.66 8.43
CA LYS A 51 20.71 8.33 7.85
C LYS A 51 21.31 7.37 8.87
N ALA A 52 22.28 7.84 9.65
CA ALA A 52 22.93 7.06 10.69
C ALA A 52 21.94 6.66 11.80
N ILE A 53 21.17 7.61 12.33
CA ILE A 53 20.13 7.36 13.34
C ILE A 53 19.08 6.38 12.80
N LEU A 54 18.62 6.56 11.56
CA LEU A 54 17.67 5.64 10.93
C LEU A 54 18.22 4.21 10.87
N CYS A 55 19.46 4.05 10.41
CA CYS A 55 20.12 2.75 10.40
C CYS A 55 20.25 2.18 11.83
N GLY A 56 20.59 3.00 12.83
CA GLY A 56 20.64 2.62 14.23
C GLY A 56 19.30 2.13 14.77
N ILE A 57 18.21 2.84 14.49
CA ILE A 57 16.83 2.45 14.86
C ILE A 57 16.48 1.08 14.24
N LEU A 58 16.79 0.88 12.96
CA LEU A 58 16.44 -0.36 12.25
C LEU A 58 17.29 -1.56 12.67
N CYS A 59 18.55 -1.32 13.05
CA CYS A 59 19.55 -2.38 13.26
C CYS A 59 19.88 -2.66 14.72
N GLU A 60 19.64 -1.72 15.64
CA GLU A 60 20.00 -1.82 17.05
C GLU A 60 18.76 -1.66 17.96
N PRO A 61 17.83 -2.64 17.99
CA PRO A 61 16.59 -2.54 18.78
C PRO A 61 16.82 -2.25 20.27
N HIS A 62 17.95 -2.69 20.82
CA HIS A 62 18.35 -2.48 22.20
C HIS A 62 18.73 -1.01 22.52
N LEU A 63 19.07 -0.21 21.51
CA LEU A 63 19.41 1.21 21.61
C LEU A 63 18.34 2.13 21.00
N VAL A 64 17.20 1.58 20.56
CA VAL A 64 16.18 2.35 19.84
C VAL A 64 15.71 3.61 20.60
N ARG A 65 15.60 3.54 21.93
CA ARG A 65 15.24 4.67 22.79
C ARG A 65 16.30 5.78 22.81
N VAL A 66 17.57 5.43 22.63
CA VAL A 66 18.66 6.41 22.54
C VAL A 66 18.62 7.09 21.17
N HIS A 67 18.50 6.29 20.11
CA HIS A 67 18.45 6.79 18.74
C HIS A 67 17.26 7.70 18.48
N ILE A 68 16.07 7.34 18.97
CA ILE A 68 14.87 8.18 18.79
C ILE A 68 14.96 9.50 19.58
N LYS A 69 15.49 9.47 20.81
CA LYS A 69 15.73 10.70 21.58
C LYS A 69 16.72 11.61 20.87
N HIS A 70 17.75 11.03 20.26
CA HIS A 70 18.69 11.78 19.46
C HIS A 70 18.01 12.41 18.25
N LEU A 71 17.15 11.66 17.53
CA LEU A 71 16.35 12.20 16.43
C LEU A 71 15.53 13.42 16.88
N HIS A 72 14.73 13.27 17.94
CA HIS A 72 13.89 14.36 18.46
C HIS A 72 14.70 15.60 18.86
N ALA A 73 15.92 15.41 19.36
CA ALA A 73 16.79 16.52 19.79
C ALA A 73 17.38 17.31 18.62
N ILE A 74 17.54 16.70 17.44
CA ILE A 74 18.18 17.35 16.28
C ILE A 74 17.19 17.84 15.21
N VAL A 75 15.95 17.34 15.24
CA VAL A 75 14.97 17.59 14.17
C VAL A 75 14.63 19.07 14.06
N THR A 76 14.70 19.58 12.83
CA THR A 76 14.41 20.98 12.49
C THR A 76 13.41 21.12 11.34
N ASP A 77 13.10 20.04 10.63
CA ASP A 77 12.26 20.00 9.43
C ASP A 77 10.94 19.25 9.64
N GLY A 78 10.50 19.10 10.89
CA GLY A 78 9.29 18.34 11.23
C GLY A 78 9.37 16.87 10.81
N TYR A 79 10.58 16.27 10.85
CA TYR A 79 10.86 14.89 10.43
C TYR A 79 10.74 14.61 8.93
N THR A 80 10.53 15.64 8.09
CA THR A 80 10.27 15.48 6.64
C THR A 80 11.33 14.62 5.95
N TYR A 81 12.62 14.94 6.14
CA TYR A 81 13.70 14.17 5.51
C TYR A 81 13.75 12.72 6.03
N PHE A 82 13.61 12.53 7.35
CA PHE A 82 13.63 11.21 7.97
C PHE A 82 12.51 10.31 7.44
N ILE A 83 11.28 10.84 7.37
CA ILE A 83 10.12 10.14 6.80
C ILE A 83 10.32 9.86 5.31
N SER A 84 10.86 10.80 4.55
CA SER A 84 11.17 10.57 3.13
C SER A 84 12.15 9.40 2.92
N MET A 85 13.10 9.22 3.84
CA MET A 85 14.04 8.10 3.83
C MET A 85 13.34 6.78 4.21
N LEU A 86 12.44 6.79 5.20
CA LEU A 86 11.61 5.62 5.53
C LEU A 86 10.76 5.19 4.33
N ILE A 87 10.11 6.13 3.64
CA ILE A 87 9.31 5.85 2.44
C ILE A 87 10.17 5.21 1.35
N LYS A 88 11.40 5.71 1.12
CA LYS A 88 12.34 5.09 0.17
C LYS A 88 12.71 3.67 0.57
N ILE A 89 13.03 3.42 1.84
CA ILE A 89 13.33 2.08 2.34
C ILE A 89 12.13 1.14 2.12
N VAL A 90 10.91 1.59 2.42
CA VAL A 90 9.68 0.80 2.20
C VAL A 90 9.51 0.48 0.72
N ASN A 91 9.63 1.47 -0.16
CA ASN A 91 9.37 1.27 -1.59
C ASN A 91 10.44 0.43 -2.30
N GLU A 92 11.71 0.58 -1.92
CA GLU A 92 12.84 -0.03 -2.64
C GLU A 92 13.33 -1.33 -2.00
N LEU A 93 13.24 -1.46 -0.66
CA LEU A 93 13.92 -2.52 0.08
C LEU A 93 12.98 -3.50 0.79
N TYR A 94 11.70 -3.15 1.01
CA TYR A 94 10.80 -3.90 1.92
C TYR A 94 10.75 -5.41 1.68
N ALA A 95 10.65 -5.83 0.41
CA ALA A 95 10.59 -7.24 0.04
C ALA A 95 11.83 -8.04 0.49
N LYS A 96 12.97 -7.36 0.67
CA LYS A 96 14.26 -7.97 1.05
C LYS A 96 14.65 -7.72 2.49
N LEU A 97 13.94 -6.85 3.22
CA LEU A 97 14.26 -6.55 4.62
C LEU A 97 14.22 -7.81 5.48
N VAL A 98 15.16 -7.93 6.40
CA VAL A 98 15.14 -8.96 7.44
C VAL A 98 13.99 -8.70 8.42
N ASP A 99 13.49 -9.76 9.07
CA ASP A 99 12.27 -9.69 9.88
C ASP A 99 12.40 -8.72 11.08
N SER A 100 13.57 -8.69 11.73
CA SER A 100 13.83 -7.74 12.83
C SER A 100 13.76 -6.27 12.37
N VAL A 101 14.22 -5.98 11.15
CA VAL A 101 14.19 -4.64 10.56
C VAL A 101 12.76 -4.27 10.20
N LYS A 102 11.95 -5.21 9.68
CA LYS A 102 10.51 -4.97 9.44
C LYS A 102 9.78 -4.62 10.73
N THR A 103 10.07 -5.31 11.84
CA THR A 103 9.49 -4.98 13.15
C THR A 103 9.89 -3.57 13.61
N GLN A 104 11.17 -3.20 13.50
CA GLN A 104 11.61 -1.84 13.85
C GLN A 104 11.03 -0.78 12.92
N LEU A 105 10.82 -1.10 11.65
CA LEU A 105 10.20 -0.21 10.67
C LEU A 105 8.75 0.12 11.05
N ILE A 106 7.97 -0.87 11.48
CA ILE A 106 6.61 -0.62 12.00
C ILE A 106 6.67 0.20 13.30
N TRP A 107 7.59 -0.14 14.20
CA TRP A 107 7.76 0.60 15.46
C TRP A 107 8.04 2.09 15.23
N VAL A 108 9.02 2.42 14.37
CA VAL A 108 9.35 3.82 14.08
C VAL A 108 8.24 4.52 13.29
N THR A 109 7.48 3.79 12.48
CA THR A 109 6.28 4.34 11.82
C THR A 109 5.25 4.80 12.85
N CYS A 110 4.96 3.99 13.87
CA CYS A 110 4.07 4.38 14.97
C CYS A 110 4.58 5.64 15.68
N GLU A 111 5.90 5.75 15.86
CA GLU A 111 6.50 6.94 16.47
C GLU A 111 6.37 8.19 15.59
N MET A 112 6.56 8.06 14.27
CA MET A 112 6.35 9.18 13.34
C MET A 112 4.89 9.66 13.31
N VAL A 113 3.93 8.75 13.52
CA VAL A 113 2.52 9.12 13.71
C VAL A 113 2.33 9.84 15.07
N ASN A 114 2.95 9.37 16.16
CA ASN A 114 2.83 10.00 17.48
C ASN A 114 3.29 11.46 17.49
N VAL A 115 4.33 11.78 16.71
CA VAL A 115 4.91 13.12 16.64
C VAL A 115 4.34 13.95 15.49
N LEU A 116 3.31 13.46 14.79
CA LEU A 116 2.71 14.11 13.62
C LEU A 116 3.76 14.55 12.58
N GLY A 117 4.73 13.68 12.32
CA GLY A 117 5.84 14.01 11.42
C GLY A 117 5.36 14.27 9.99
N VAL A 118 5.88 15.33 9.37
CA VAL A 118 5.39 15.80 8.07
C VAL A 118 5.53 14.70 7.00
N GLY A 119 4.40 14.28 6.42
CA GLY A 119 4.32 13.22 5.42
C GLY A 119 4.16 11.80 5.96
N PHE A 120 3.78 11.62 7.25
CA PHE A 120 3.54 10.29 7.82
C PHE A 120 2.43 9.52 7.09
N ASP A 121 1.44 10.21 6.52
CA ASP A 121 0.36 9.64 5.70
C ASP A 121 0.93 8.90 4.47
N GLY A 122 1.93 9.49 3.81
CA GLY A 122 2.65 8.90 2.69
C GLY A 122 3.41 7.64 3.10
N LEU A 123 3.95 7.60 4.32
CA LEU A 123 4.60 6.40 4.88
C LEU A 123 3.59 5.28 5.13
N LEU A 124 2.41 5.60 5.69
CA LEU A 124 1.34 4.63 5.87
C LEU A 124 0.84 4.08 4.54
N VAL A 125 0.67 4.94 3.52
CA VAL A 125 0.34 4.52 2.15
C VAL A 125 1.42 3.61 1.57
N ALA A 126 2.69 3.95 1.74
CA ALA A 126 3.81 3.13 1.24
C ALA A 126 3.81 1.73 1.87
N LEU A 127 3.51 1.62 3.17
CA LEU A 127 3.40 0.34 3.87
C LEU A 127 2.16 -0.46 3.45
N LEU A 128 1.00 0.19 3.32
CA LEU A 128 -0.22 -0.44 2.79
C LEU A 128 0.03 -1.07 1.40
N ARG A 129 0.80 -0.40 0.55
CA ARG A 129 1.20 -0.88 -0.78
C ARG A 129 2.11 -2.11 -0.75
N GLN A 130 2.72 -2.45 0.38
CA GLN A 130 3.53 -3.67 0.51
C GLN A 130 2.68 -4.90 0.78
N ILE A 131 1.40 -4.73 1.17
CA ILE A 131 0.50 -5.84 1.44
C ILE A 131 -0.04 -6.41 0.13
N VAL A 132 0.32 -7.65 -0.18
CA VAL A 132 -0.03 -8.33 -1.43
C VAL A 132 -1.34 -9.10 -1.26
N GLY A 133 -2.31 -8.86 -2.14
CA GLY A 133 -3.55 -9.66 -2.21
C GLY A 133 -3.26 -11.10 -2.65
N GLY A 134 -4.01 -12.06 -2.11
CA GLY A 134 -3.78 -13.49 -2.38
C GLY A 134 -2.43 -14.04 -1.88
N ASP A 135 -1.67 -13.29 -1.08
CA ASP A 135 -0.47 -13.78 -0.41
C ASP A 135 -0.76 -14.08 1.06
N PHE A 136 -0.77 -15.36 1.41
CA PHE A 136 -1.06 -15.83 2.77
C PHE A 136 0.19 -16.25 3.54
N SER A 137 1.37 -15.80 3.11
CA SER A 137 2.60 -15.99 3.88
C SER A 137 2.51 -15.27 5.23
N GLY A 138 3.16 -15.83 6.25
CA GLY A 138 3.14 -15.27 7.60
C GLY A 138 3.61 -13.81 7.67
N GLY A 139 4.57 -13.42 6.82
CA GLY A 139 5.05 -12.04 6.75
C GLY A 139 4.02 -11.06 6.18
N ASN A 140 3.25 -11.46 5.16
CA ASN A 140 2.20 -10.63 4.59
C ASN A 140 1.03 -10.47 5.58
N LEU A 141 0.58 -11.58 6.18
CA LEU A 141 -0.48 -11.56 7.21
C LEU A 141 -0.06 -10.77 8.46
N TRP A 142 1.21 -10.86 8.87
CA TRP A 142 1.75 -10.04 9.96
C TRP A 142 1.68 -8.55 9.62
N LEU A 143 2.09 -8.15 8.41
CA LEU A 143 1.97 -6.75 8.00
C LEU A 143 0.52 -6.26 7.99
N CYS A 144 -0.43 -7.08 7.51
CA CYS A 144 -1.87 -6.77 7.59
C CYS A 144 -2.28 -6.47 9.04
N PHE A 145 -1.88 -7.34 9.97
CA PHE A 145 -2.21 -7.25 11.39
C PHE A 145 -1.64 -5.99 12.04
N GLU A 146 -0.37 -5.69 11.80
CA GLU A 146 0.27 -4.49 12.34
C GLU A 146 -0.38 -3.22 11.79
N MET A 147 -0.63 -3.17 10.47
CA MET A 147 -1.22 -1.98 9.85
C MET A 147 -2.66 -1.76 10.33
N VAL A 148 -3.52 -2.79 10.36
CA VAL A 148 -4.90 -2.61 10.84
C VAL A 148 -4.93 -2.20 12.31
N SER A 149 -4.01 -2.73 13.12
CA SER A 149 -3.89 -2.35 14.53
C SER A 149 -3.43 -0.91 14.67
N LEU A 150 -2.45 -0.45 13.89
CA LEU A 150 -2.02 0.95 13.86
C LEU A 150 -3.19 1.88 13.51
N PHE A 151 -3.93 1.58 12.43
CA PHE A 151 -5.08 2.40 12.02
C PHE A 151 -6.21 2.43 13.06
N ARG A 152 -6.43 1.31 13.78
CA ARG A 152 -7.39 1.24 14.88
C ARG A 152 -6.92 2.06 16.08
N ASP A 153 -5.67 1.89 16.50
CA ASP A 153 -5.12 2.48 17.72
C ASP A 153 -4.84 3.98 17.57
N LYS A 154 -4.58 4.44 16.34
CA LYS A 154 -4.35 5.86 15.99
C LYS A 154 -5.55 6.54 15.35
N TRP A 155 -6.73 5.94 15.45
CA TRP A 155 -7.94 6.40 14.77
C TRP A 155 -8.21 7.90 14.91
N ASP A 156 -8.25 8.42 16.14
CA ASP A 156 -8.66 9.81 16.38
C ASP A 156 -7.65 10.81 15.78
N CYS A 157 -6.35 10.55 15.97
CA CYS A 157 -5.27 11.33 15.36
C CYS A 157 -5.33 11.28 13.82
N LEU A 158 -5.48 10.10 13.23
CA LEU A 158 -5.56 9.97 11.76
C LEU A 158 -6.82 10.65 11.20
N LEU A 159 -7.91 10.68 11.96
CA LEU A 159 -9.15 11.31 11.53
C LEU A 159 -9.06 12.84 11.58
N GLU A 160 -8.35 13.39 12.56
CA GLU A 160 -8.16 14.82 12.74
C GLU A 160 -7.12 15.38 11.75
N ASP A 161 -5.95 14.76 11.69
CA ASP A 161 -4.80 15.29 10.94
C ASP A 161 -4.80 14.85 9.47
N GLU A 162 -5.04 13.56 9.19
CA GLU A 162 -4.86 12.98 7.84
C GLU A 162 -6.01 12.03 7.41
N PRO A 163 -7.28 12.47 7.41
CA PRO A 163 -8.44 11.59 7.24
C PRO A 163 -8.50 10.84 5.90
N LEU A 164 -7.76 11.31 4.89
CA LEU A 164 -7.68 10.63 3.60
C LEU A 164 -6.93 9.30 3.66
N VAL A 165 -5.97 9.16 4.57
CA VAL A 165 -5.20 7.91 4.74
C VAL A 165 -6.10 6.77 5.25
N LEU A 166 -7.13 7.09 6.04
CA LEU A 166 -8.15 6.14 6.48
C LEU A 166 -8.95 5.58 5.29
N THR A 167 -9.22 6.39 4.27
CA THR A 167 -9.89 5.91 3.05
C THR A 167 -9.00 4.96 2.25
N SER A 168 -7.68 5.19 2.26
CA SER A 168 -6.71 4.28 1.66
C SER A 168 -6.68 2.93 2.39
N ALA A 169 -6.66 2.97 3.73
CA ALA A 169 -6.73 1.78 4.57
C ALA A 169 -8.04 1.00 4.32
N LEU A 170 -9.19 1.69 4.28
CA LEU A 170 -10.49 1.06 3.98
C LEU A 170 -10.45 0.33 2.63
N TYR A 171 -9.97 1.00 1.57
CA TYR A 171 -9.86 0.39 0.25
C TYR A 171 -9.00 -0.88 0.25
N VAL A 172 -7.88 -0.84 0.98
CA VAL A 172 -6.95 -1.96 1.11
C VAL A 172 -7.57 -3.11 1.90
N PHE A 173 -8.14 -2.85 3.08
CA PHE A 173 -8.68 -3.90 3.94
C PHE A 173 -9.96 -4.54 3.42
N LEU A 174 -10.86 -3.79 2.77
CA LEU A 174 -12.01 -4.41 2.08
C LEU A 174 -11.55 -5.42 1.03
N ARG A 175 -10.51 -5.07 0.25
CA ARG A 175 -9.95 -5.94 -0.78
C ARG A 175 -9.26 -7.17 -0.19
N LEU A 176 -8.46 -7.01 0.87
CA LEU A 176 -7.76 -8.11 1.53
C LEU A 176 -8.70 -9.06 2.24
N LEU A 177 -9.71 -8.50 2.92
CA LEU A 177 -10.69 -9.28 3.66
C LEU A 177 -11.44 -10.26 2.75
N ALA A 178 -11.72 -9.88 1.50
CA ALA A 178 -12.32 -10.78 0.52
C ALA A 178 -11.46 -12.02 0.21
N ASP A 179 -10.12 -11.92 0.32
CA ASP A 179 -9.22 -13.06 0.22
C ASP A 179 -9.15 -13.83 1.55
N HIS A 180 -9.04 -13.13 2.67
CA HIS A 180 -8.97 -13.77 4.00
C HIS A 180 -10.23 -14.57 4.34
N CYS A 181 -11.43 -14.09 3.98
CA CYS A 181 -12.69 -14.80 4.16
C CYS A 181 -12.76 -16.15 3.41
N ARG A 182 -11.92 -16.36 2.39
CA ARG A 182 -11.82 -17.63 1.65
C ARG A 182 -10.88 -18.63 2.32
N LEU A 183 -10.06 -18.20 3.28
CA LEU A 183 -9.15 -19.09 4.01
C LEU A 183 -9.92 -19.93 5.03
N PRO A 184 -9.50 -21.19 5.26
CA PRO A 184 -10.02 -22.01 6.34
C PRO A 184 -9.79 -21.36 7.71
N ASN A 185 -10.60 -21.77 8.69
CA ASN A 185 -10.58 -21.17 10.02
C ASN A 185 -9.31 -21.55 10.78
N ASP A 186 -8.36 -20.61 10.85
CA ASP A 186 -7.23 -20.60 11.78
C ASP A 186 -7.45 -19.46 12.79
N SER A 187 -7.22 -19.73 14.07
CA SER A 187 -7.32 -18.74 15.16
C SER A 187 -6.64 -17.39 14.89
N LYS A 188 -5.45 -17.38 14.26
CA LYS A 188 -4.68 -16.16 13.97
C LYS A 188 -5.32 -15.37 12.84
N VAL A 189 -5.71 -16.07 11.78
CA VAL A 189 -6.38 -15.45 10.63
C VAL A 189 -7.75 -14.92 11.05
N GLU A 190 -8.47 -15.64 11.92
CA GLU A 190 -9.77 -15.19 12.42
C GLU A 190 -9.67 -13.91 13.27
N THR A 191 -8.61 -13.81 14.08
CA THR A 191 -8.33 -12.57 14.83
C THR A 191 -8.07 -11.41 13.87
N LEU A 192 -7.27 -11.63 12.82
CA LEU A 192 -7.01 -10.62 11.79
C LEU A 192 -8.31 -10.20 11.06
N LYS A 193 -9.12 -11.16 10.60
CA LYS A 193 -10.40 -10.88 9.94
C LYS A 193 -11.29 -10.00 10.81
N ARG A 194 -11.40 -10.30 12.10
CA ARG A 194 -12.21 -9.50 13.04
C ARG A 194 -11.71 -8.06 13.10
N LEU A 195 -10.40 -7.85 13.22
CA LEU A 195 -9.83 -6.49 13.23
C LEU A 195 -10.10 -5.73 11.92
N GLU A 196 -9.98 -6.41 10.78
CA GLU A 196 -10.29 -5.83 9.46
C GLU A 196 -11.77 -5.49 9.32
N ILE A 197 -12.67 -6.38 9.75
CA ILE A 197 -14.12 -6.17 9.77
C ILE A 197 -14.45 -4.97 10.64
N ASP A 198 -13.99 -4.96 11.89
CA ASP A 198 -14.27 -3.89 12.85
C ASP A 198 -13.81 -2.53 12.32
N PHE A 199 -12.59 -2.45 11.77
CA PHE A 199 -12.08 -1.23 11.15
C PHE A 199 -12.94 -0.78 9.96
N CYS A 200 -13.23 -1.69 9.02
CA CYS A 200 -14.00 -1.35 7.81
C CYS A 200 -15.43 -0.93 8.13
N ILE A 201 -16.09 -1.62 9.06
CA ILE A 201 -17.44 -1.31 9.50
C ILE A 201 -17.46 0.03 10.25
N ARG A 202 -16.47 0.30 11.10
CA ARG A 202 -16.33 1.61 11.77
C ARG A 202 -16.23 2.74 10.75
N MET A 203 -15.37 2.61 9.73
CA MET A 203 -15.28 3.58 8.64
C MET A 203 -16.60 3.78 7.91
N LEU A 204 -17.26 2.70 7.51
CA LEU A 204 -18.50 2.76 6.75
C LEU A 204 -19.69 3.29 7.56
N ARG A 205 -19.72 3.04 8.88
CA ARG A 205 -20.82 3.46 9.76
C ARG A 205 -20.62 4.87 10.31
N GLU A 206 -19.41 5.19 10.78
CA GLU A 206 -19.14 6.45 11.49
C GLU A 206 -18.62 7.55 10.56
N LYS A 207 -17.98 7.19 9.44
CA LYS A 207 -17.29 8.12 8.54
C LYS A 207 -17.61 7.86 7.07
N PHE A 208 -18.88 7.57 6.78
CA PHE A 208 -19.33 7.26 5.42
C PHE A 208 -19.05 8.38 4.42
N GLY A 209 -19.19 9.65 4.82
CA GLY A 209 -18.83 10.80 3.98
C GLY A 209 -17.37 10.80 3.50
N LEU A 210 -16.42 10.26 4.29
CA LEU A 210 -15.05 10.05 3.82
C LEU A 210 -14.97 8.87 2.84
N CYS A 211 -15.74 7.81 3.07
CA CYS A 211 -15.79 6.64 2.20
C CYS A 211 -16.27 6.99 0.78
N LEU A 212 -17.17 7.97 0.64
CA LEU A 212 -17.63 8.46 -0.67
C LEU A 212 -16.49 8.94 -1.58
N LYS A 213 -15.36 9.40 -1.02
CA LYS A 213 -14.18 9.84 -1.78
C LYS A 213 -13.51 8.70 -2.58
N ILE A 214 -13.81 7.45 -2.25
CA ILE A 214 -13.36 6.30 -3.03
C ILE A 214 -14.09 6.25 -4.38
N GLY A 215 -15.37 6.61 -4.43
CA GLY A 215 -16.19 6.50 -5.64
C GLY A 215 -16.62 5.06 -5.94
N ARG A 216 -16.91 4.78 -7.21
CA ARG A 216 -17.59 3.55 -7.67
C ARG A 216 -16.91 2.25 -7.25
N ASP A 217 -15.59 2.19 -7.17
CA ASP A 217 -14.89 0.96 -6.77
C ASP A 217 -15.16 0.57 -5.30
N LEU A 218 -15.65 1.48 -4.46
CA LEU A 218 -16.14 1.10 -3.13
C LEU A 218 -17.24 0.05 -3.23
N VAL A 219 -18.18 0.24 -4.18
CA VAL A 219 -19.29 -0.68 -4.39
C VAL A 219 -18.79 -2.04 -4.87
N ARG A 220 -17.79 -2.06 -5.77
CA ARG A 220 -17.13 -3.28 -6.24
C ARG A 220 -16.52 -4.07 -5.07
N LEU A 221 -15.82 -3.38 -4.18
CA LEU A 221 -15.18 -4.01 -3.02
C LEU A 221 -16.21 -4.54 -2.02
N LEU A 222 -17.29 -3.81 -1.78
CA LEU A 222 -18.38 -4.26 -0.91
C LEU A 222 -19.12 -5.47 -1.48
N GLN A 223 -19.22 -5.58 -2.81
CA GLN A 223 -19.87 -6.72 -3.47
C GLN A 223 -19.17 -8.04 -3.15
N ASP A 224 -17.83 -8.04 -3.13
CA ASP A 224 -17.04 -9.22 -2.79
C ASP A 224 -17.28 -9.70 -1.34
N LEU A 225 -17.78 -8.82 -0.46
CA LEU A 225 -17.97 -9.07 0.97
C LEU A 225 -19.44 -9.31 1.38
N VAL A 226 -20.39 -9.34 0.45
CA VAL A 226 -21.84 -9.48 0.77
C VAL A 226 -22.19 -10.75 1.57
N HIS A 227 -21.33 -11.77 1.49
CA HIS A 227 -21.49 -13.03 2.21
C HIS A 227 -21.23 -12.87 3.72
N VAL A 228 -20.41 -11.89 4.13
CA VAL A 228 -20.09 -11.56 5.51
C VAL A 228 -21.26 -10.80 6.16
N PRO A 229 -21.77 -11.22 7.35
CA PRO A 229 -23.00 -10.67 7.94
C PRO A 229 -22.99 -9.14 8.13
N GLU A 230 -21.87 -8.58 8.58
CA GLU A 230 -21.70 -7.16 8.87
C GLU A 230 -21.80 -6.33 7.58
N PHE A 231 -21.17 -6.78 6.50
CA PHE A 231 -21.24 -6.11 5.20
C PHE A 231 -22.59 -6.32 4.51
N ARG A 232 -23.25 -7.46 4.75
CA ARG A 232 -24.64 -7.66 4.32
C ARG A 232 -25.57 -6.64 4.96
N SER A 233 -25.33 -6.30 6.22
CA SER A 233 -26.07 -5.23 6.91
C SER A 233 -25.82 -3.87 6.26
N ILE A 234 -24.56 -3.53 5.95
CA ILE A 234 -24.21 -2.32 5.19
C ILE A 234 -24.96 -2.27 3.84
N TRP A 235 -24.99 -3.36 3.09
CA TRP A 235 -25.71 -3.45 1.82
C TRP A 235 -27.21 -3.20 1.94
N LYS A 236 -27.84 -3.73 2.99
CA LYS A 236 -29.26 -3.47 3.26
C LYS A 236 -29.50 -1.98 3.48
N ASP A 237 -28.66 -1.33 4.28
CA ASP A 237 -28.81 0.09 4.57
C ASP A 237 -28.50 0.97 3.35
N LEU A 238 -27.50 0.62 2.54
CA LEU A 238 -27.19 1.33 1.29
C LEU A 238 -28.36 1.36 0.31
N LEU A 239 -29.14 0.27 0.24
CA LEU A 239 -30.23 0.12 -0.72
C LEU A 239 -31.59 0.55 -0.17
N LEU A 240 -31.84 0.34 1.12
CA LEU A 240 -33.17 0.51 1.72
C LEU A 240 -33.25 1.69 2.69
N ASN A 241 -32.16 2.05 3.37
CA ASN A 241 -32.15 3.04 4.46
C ASN A 241 -30.90 3.94 4.43
N PRO A 242 -30.62 4.67 3.32
CA PRO A 242 -29.38 5.45 3.17
C PRO A 242 -29.19 6.53 4.26
N GLY A 243 -30.28 7.03 4.87
CA GLY A 243 -30.23 8.00 5.96
C GLY A 243 -29.48 7.53 7.23
N VAL A 244 -29.28 6.21 7.41
CA VAL A 244 -28.51 5.66 8.55
C VAL A 244 -27.04 6.09 8.53
N PHE A 245 -26.48 6.40 7.36
CA PHE A 245 -25.10 6.86 7.21
C PHE A 245 -24.88 8.33 7.61
N GLN A 246 -25.96 9.06 7.94
CA GLN A 246 -25.93 10.44 8.47
C GLN A 246 -24.98 11.36 7.69
N THR A 247 -25.00 11.23 6.36
CA THR A 247 -24.12 11.98 5.47
C THR A 247 -24.99 12.76 4.50
N ASP A 248 -25.06 14.09 4.67
CA ASP A 248 -25.94 14.95 3.84
C ASP A 248 -25.63 14.87 2.35
N ALA A 249 -24.37 14.59 2.00
CA ALA A 249 -23.94 14.40 0.62
C ALA A 249 -24.47 13.10 0.00
N PHE A 250 -24.91 12.12 0.81
CA PHE A 250 -25.33 10.80 0.35
C PHE A 250 -26.86 10.67 0.27
N LEU A 251 -27.38 10.67 -0.96
CA LEU A 251 -28.80 10.44 -1.21
C LEU A 251 -29.08 8.95 -1.43
N ASP A 252 -28.35 8.35 -2.37
CA ASP A 252 -28.48 6.96 -2.74
C ASP A 252 -27.19 6.44 -3.43
N ILE A 253 -27.14 5.12 -3.63
CA ILE A 253 -25.98 4.43 -4.20
C ILE A 253 -25.60 4.89 -5.62
N SER A 254 -26.50 5.52 -6.37
CA SER A 254 -26.22 6.05 -7.72
C SER A 254 -25.11 7.10 -7.70
N GLN A 255 -24.98 7.88 -6.62
CA GLN A 255 -23.88 8.84 -6.45
C GLN A 255 -22.51 8.16 -6.38
N LEU A 256 -22.41 7.00 -5.73
CA LEU A 256 -21.18 6.21 -5.72
C LEU A 256 -20.85 5.71 -7.12
N TYR A 257 -21.85 5.18 -7.84
CA TYR A 257 -21.65 4.67 -9.20
C TYR A 257 -21.23 5.76 -10.20
N LEU A 258 -21.78 6.97 -10.07
CA LEU A 258 -21.43 8.11 -10.92
C LEU A 258 -20.05 8.69 -10.56
N SER A 259 -19.66 8.65 -9.28
CA SER A 259 -18.35 9.12 -8.83
C SER A 259 -17.21 8.23 -9.33
N ARG A 260 -16.26 8.81 -10.07
CA ARG A 260 -15.07 8.09 -10.56
C ARG A 260 -14.08 7.86 -9.43
N THR A 261 -13.58 6.63 -9.34
CA THR A 261 -12.50 6.28 -8.42
C THR A 261 -11.19 6.95 -8.84
N SER A 262 -10.57 7.69 -7.92
CA SER A 262 -9.24 8.28 -8.13
C SER A 262 -8.18 7.20 -8.36
N SER A 263 -7.23 7.46 -9.27
CA SER A 263 -6.16 6.53 -9.63
C SER A 263 -5.28 6.11 -8.44
N ARG A 264 -5.21 6.95 -7.40
CA ARG A 264 -4.47 6.67 -6.16
C ARG A 264 -4.91 5.37 -5.48
N TYR A 265 -6.19 5.01 -5.57
CA TYR A 265 -6.70 3.80 -4.92
C TYR A 265 -6.24 2.53 -5.64
N PHE A 266 -6.10 2.56 -6.96
CA PHE A 266 -5.59 1.41 -7.71
C PHE A 266 -4.11 1.15 -7.42
N LEU A 267 -3.34 2.21 -7.18
CA LEU A 267 -1.93 2.09 -6.77
C LEU A 267 -1.78 1.41 -5.40
N LEU A 268 -2.77 1.53 -4.50
CA LEU A 268 -2.74 0.86 -3.19
C LEU A 268 -2.70 -0.67 -3.29
N ARG A 269 -3.16 -1.23 -4.42
CA ARG A 269 -3.23 -2.68 -4.64
C ARG A 269 -2.11 -3.20 -5.52
N ILE A 270 -1.20 -2.32 -5.95
CA ILE A 270 -0.06 -2.64 -6.80
C ILE A 270 1.21 -2.25 -6.04
N THR A 271 2.03 -3.25 -5.72
CA THR A 271 3.31 -2.99 -5.05
C THR A 271 4.20 -2.12 -5.92
N PRO A 272 5.14 -1.34 -5.35
CA PRO A 272 6.06 -0.52 -6.14
C PRO A 272 6.80 -1.32 -7.21
N GLU A 273 7.17 -2.56 -6.91
CA GLU A 273 7.84 -3.42 -7.89
C GLU A 273 6.92 -3.85 -9.03
N MET A 274 5.67 -4.24 -8.73
CA MET A 274 4.68 -4.55 -9.77
C MET A 274 4.42 -3.34 -10.66
N GLU A 275 4.27 -2.16 -10.06
CA GLU A 275 4.07 -0.91 -10.79
C GLU A 275 5.22 -0.64 -11.75
N ASN A 276 6.47 -0.73 -11.27
CA ASN A 276 7.66 -0.51 -12.11
C ASN A 276 7.71 -1.48 -13.30
N GLN A 277 7.44 -2.77 -13.08
CA GLN A 277 7.46 -3.76 -14.16
C GLN A 277 6.29 -3.57 -15.15
N LEU A 278 5.09 -3.26 -14.66
CA LEU A 278 3.92 -3.01 -15.51
C LEU A 278 4.10 -1.73 -16.33
N ARG A 279 4.59 -0.65 -15.72
CA ARG A 279 4.90 0.59 -16.43
C ARG A 279 5.98 0.36 -17.46
N PHE A 280 7.08 -0.30 -17.11
CA PHE A 280 8.14 -0.63 -18.07
C PHE A 280 7.60 -1.41 -19.28
N LEU A 281 6.74 -2.42 -19.03
CA LEU A 281 6.06 -3.16 -20.09
C LEU A 281 5.25 -2.22 -20.99
N LEU A 282 4.47 -1.31 -20.41
CA LEU A 282 3.55 -0.43 -21.14
C LEU A 282 4.19 0.85 -21.73
N THR A 283 5.45 1.16 -21.40
CA THR A 283 6.14 2.36 -21.89
C THR A 283 7.38 2.08 -22.72
N HIS A 284 8.00 0.91 -22.58
CA HIS A 284 9.31 0.64 -23.20
C HIS A 284 9.36 -0.66 -24.02
N VAL A 285 8.39 -1.57 -23.86
CA VAL A 285 8.41 -2.85 -24.57
C VAL A 285 7.60 -2.78 -25.86
N LYS A 286 8.25 -3.09 -26.98
CA LYS A 286 7.59 -3.17 -28.30
C LYS A 286 6.64 -4.36 -28.40
N LEU A 287 5.54 -4.17 -29.12
CA LEU A 287 4.61 -5.23 -29.49
C LEU A 287 5.35 -6.30 -30.31
N GLY A 288 5.16 -7.57 -29.93
CA GLY A 288 5.91 -8.73 -30.43
C GLY A 288 7.01 -9.20 -29.46
N ASN A 289 7.58 -8.31 -28.64
CA ASN A 289 8.69 -8.61 -27.74
C ASN A 289 8.28 -8.84 -26.28
N GLN A 290 6.97 -8.78 -25.96
CA GLN A 290 6.46 -8.84 -24.58
C GLN A 290 6.56 -10.22 -23.91
N LYS A 291 6.70 -11.31 -24.67
CA LYS A 291 6.52 -12.69 -24.15
C LYS A 291 7.39 -12.98 -22.93
N ARG A 292 8.67 -12.59 -22.97
CA ARG A 292 9.61 -12.85 -21.87
C ARG A 292 9.26 -12.05 -20.63
N TYR A 293 8.90 -10.77 -20.78
CA TYR A 293 8.49 -9.90 -19.69
C TYR A 293 7.20 -10.39 -19.02
N GLN A 294 6.22 -10.82 -19.81
CA GLN A 294 4.98 -11.42 -19.32
C GLN A 294 5.24 -12.69 -18.51
N VAL A 295 6.10 -13.59 -19.00
CA VAL A 295 6.47 -14.82 -18.28
C VAL A 295 7.19 -14.50 -16.97
N TRP A 296 8.10 -13.53 -16.96
CA TRP A 296 8.80 -13.10 -15.74
C TRP A 296 7.86 -12.50 -14.72
N PHE A 297 6.96 -11.61 -15.15
CA PHE A 297 5.96 -11.00 -14.29
C PHE A 297 5.03 -12.07 -13.70
N ALA A 298 4.47 -12.95 -14.55
CA ALA A 298 3.59 -14.03 -14.10
C ALA A 298 4.29 -14.94 -13.11
N LYS A 299 5.51 -15.41 -13.42
CA LYS A 299 6.27 -16.27 -12.51
C LYS A 299 6.49 -15.62 -11.15
N LYS A 300 6.76 -14.32 -11.11
CA LYS A 300 7.08 -13.60 -9.88
C LYS A 300 5.84 -13.28 -9.04
N PHE A 301 4.77 -12.78 -9.68
CA PHE A 301 3.63 -12.20 -8.96
C PHE A 301 2.36 -13.04 -9.02
N LEU A 302 2.19 -13.87 -10.05
CA LEU A 302 0.99 -14.68 -10.30
C LEU A 302 1.25 -16.19 -10.23
N GLY A 303 2.46 -16.60 -9.81
CA GLY A 303 2.90 -17.99 -9.87
C GLY A 303 2.26 -18.94 -8.87
N VAL A 304 1.44 -18.43 -7.93
CA VAL A 304 0.69 -19.24 -6.96
C VAL A 304 -0.83 -19.04 -7.17
N PRO A 305 -1.66 -20.10 -7.06
CA PRO A 305 -3.08 -20.04 -7.39
C PRO A 305 -3.88 -19.00 -6.58
N GLU A 306 -3.46 -18.73 -5.35
CA GLU A 306 -4.11 -17.78 -4.45
C GLU A 306 -3.98 -16.33 -4.94
N ARG A 307 -2.89 -16.02 -5.65
CA ARG A 307 -2.61 -14.69 -6.20
C ARG A 307 -3.34 -14.40 -7.50
N GLU A 308 -4.14 -15.33 -8.03
CA GLU A 308 -5.00 -15.06 -9.19
C GLU A 308 -5.95 -13.87 -8.94
N THR A 309 -6.35 -13.62 -7.70
CA THR A 309 -7.23 -12.49 -7.36
C THR A 309 -6.58 -11.12 -7.62
N LEU A 310 -5.25 -11.04 -7.70
CA LEU A 310 -4.51 -9.83 -8.09
C LEU A 310 -4.79 -9.41 -9.54
N LEU A 311 -5.21 -10.32 -10.42
CA LEU A 311 -5.53 -9.99 -11.80
C LEU A 311 -6.56 -8.87 -11.89
N THR A 312 -7.57 -8.88 -11.01
CA THR A 312 -8.60 -7.84 -10.91
C THR A 312 -7.98 -6.48 -10.61
N ASP A 313 -7.07 -6.43 -9.63
CA ASP A 313 -6.41 -5.19 -9.19
C ASP A 313 -5.48 -4.65 -10.29
N ILE A 314 -4.73 -5.53 -10.96
CA ILE A 314 -3.84 -5.18 -12.07
C ILE A 314 -4.64 -4.62 -13.26
N VAL A 315 -5.78 -5.23 -13.60
CA VAL A 315 -6.64 -4.73 -14.69
C VAL A 315 -7.21 -3.36 -14.36
N ARG A 316 -7.70 -3.12 -13.13
CA ARG A 316 -8.13 -1.77 -12.71
C ARG A 316 -6.99 -0.76 -12.79
N PHE A 317 -5.78 -1.11 -12.35
CA PHE A 317 -4.61 -0.25 -12.47
C PHE A 317 -4.28 0.10 -13.93
N ILE A 318 -4.28 -0.87 -14.84
CA ILE A 318 -3.98 -0.61 -16.26
C ILE A 318 -5.05 0.29 -16.89
N CYS A 319 -6.33 0.07 -16.55
CA CYS A 319 -7.43 0.86 -17.11
C CYS A 319 -7.43 2.30 -16.60
N CYS A 320 -7.19 2.49 -15.29
CA CYS A 320 -7.51 3.74 -14.59
C CYS A 320 -6.31 4.43 -13.95
N GLY A 321 -5.18 3.74 -13.78
CA GLY A 321 -3.95 4.24 -13.16
C GLY A 321 -2.79 4.46 -14.14
N HIS A 322 -2.89 3.93 -15.36
CA HIS A 322 -1.90 4.11 -16.41
C HIS A 322 -2.53 4.69 -17.68
N HIS A 323 -2.16 5.94 -17.99
CA HIS A 323 -2.57 6.67 -19.19
C HIS A 323 -1.32 7.01 -20.00
N PRO A 324 -0.97 6.20 -21.02
CA PRO A 324 0.17 6.50 -21.89
C PRO A 324 -0.07 7.82 -22.63
N PRO A 325 0.98 8.65 -22.83
CA PRO A 325 0.87 9.85 -23.65
C PRO A 325 0.73 9.49 -25.14
N ASN A 326 0.31 10.45 -25.97
CA ASN A 326 -0.04 10.22 -27.38
C ASN A 326 1.12 9.65 -28.20
N GLU A 327 2.36 10.03 -27.88
CA GLU A 327 3.56 9.52 -28.55
C GLU A 327 3.70 8.02 -28.35
N ILE A 328 3.39 7.51 -27.16
CA ILE A 328 3.40 6.07 -26.89
C ILE A 328 2.23 5.38 -27.60
N ILE A 329 1.04 5.98 -27.60
CA ILE A 329 -0.14 5.42 -28.26
C ILE A 329 0.09 5.24 -29.77
N GLN A 330 0.82 6.15 -30.40
CA GLN A 330 1.12 6.13 -31.84
C GLN A 330 2.40 5.35 -32.19
N SER A 331 3.07 4.76 -31.19
CA SER A 331 4.32 4.02 -31.37
C SER A 331 4.11 2.51 -31.55
N ASP A 332 5.21 1.75 -31.63
CA ASP A 332 5.22 0.29 -31.65
C ASP A 332 5.25 -0.35 -30.25
N ILE A 333 5.09 0.43 -29.18
CA ILE A 333 4.98 -0.06 -27.81
C ILE A 333 3.71 -0.89 -27.62
N ILE A 334 3.78 -1.94 -26.81
CA ILE A 334 2.64 -2.80 -26.52
C ILE A 334 1.46 -2.00 -25.95
N PRO A 335 0.28 -2.05 -26.59
CA PRO A 335 -0.88 -1.31 -26.11
C PRO A 335 -1.50 -1.97 -24.87
N ARG A 336 -2.19 -1.17 -24.05
CA ARG A 336 -2.88 -1.62 -22.83
C ARG A 336 -3.79 -2.83 -23.05
N TRP A 337 -4.54 -2.86 -24.16
CA TRP A 337 -5.46 -3.95 -24.49
C TRP A 337 -4.75 -5.29 -24.67
N ALA A 338 -3.51 -5.30 -25.16
CA ALA A 338 -2.75 -6.53 -25.38
C ALA A 338 -2.28 -7.13 -24.04
N VAL A 339 -1.91 -6.27 -23.08
CA VAL A 339 -1.59 -6.69 -21.71
C VAL A 339 -2.85 -7.21 -21.00
N ILE A 340 -3.98 -6.52 -21.12
CA ILE A 340 -5.27 -6.98 -20.56
C ILE A 340 -5.67 -8.33 -21.16
N GLY A 341 -5.53 -8.51 -22.48
CA GLY A 341 -5.81 -9.79 -23.14
C GLY A 341 -4.94 -10.94 -22.65
N TRP A 342 -3.68 -10.67 -22.29
CA TRP A 342 -2.80 -11.65 -21.65
C TRP A 342 -3.24 -11.96 -20.21
N LEU A 343 -3.60 -10.95 -19.42
CA LEU A 343 -4.07 -11.14 -18.04
C LEU A 343 -5.36 -11.96 -17.98
N LEU A 344 -6.31 -11.71 -18.89
CA LEU A 344 -7.54 -12.50 -19.01
C LEU A 344 -7.25 -13.98 -19.30
N LYS A 345 -6.28 -14.27 -20.17
CA LYS A 345 -5.83 -15.64 -20.49
C LYS A 345 -5.05 -16.30 -19.35
N SER A 346 -4.62 -15.53 -18.35
CA SER A 346 -3.86 -16.05 -17.20
C SER A 346 -4.75 -16.54 -16.06
N SER A 347 -6.05 -16.24 -16.10
CA SER A 347 -7.02 -16.73 -15.11
C SER A 347 -7.29 -18.22 -15.31
N GLN A 348 -7.23 -19.01 -14.23
CA GLN A 348 -7.55 -20.45 -14.28
C GLN A 348 -8.92 -20.75 -13.66
N ARG A 349 -9.38 -19.88 -12.74
CA ARG A 349 -10.65 -20.05 -12.02
C ARG A 349 -11.76 -19.19 -12.63
N ASN A 350 -12.92 -19.80 -12.90
CA ASN A 350 -14.06 -19.13 -13.52
C ASN A 350 -14.53 -17.86 -12.75
N TYR A 351 -14.55 -17.91 -11.42
CA TYR A 351 -14.97 -16.75 -10.62
C TYR A 351 -13.97 -15.60 -10.69
N VAL A 352 -12.67 -15.90 -10.76
CA VAL A 352 -11.63 -14.87 -10.95
C VAL A 352 -11.80 -14.23 -12.32
N GLU A 353 -11.98 -15.05 -13.36
CA GLU A 353 -12.19 -14.56 -14.71
C GLU A 353 -13.43 -13.64 -14.79
N ALA A 354 -14.53 -14.01 -14.15
CA ALA A 354 -15.72 -13.18 -14.04
C ALA A 354 -15.44 -11.84 -13.36
N ASN A 355 -14.70 -11.85 -12.24
CA ASN A 355 -14.31 -10.63 -11.52
C ASN A 355 -13.37 -9.74 -12.35
N VAL A 356 -12.44 -10.32 -13.10
CA VAL A 356 -11.54 -9.57 -13.99
C VAL A 356 -12.32 -8.93 -15.14
N LYS A 357 -13.28 -9.65 -15.74
CA LYS A 357 -14.19 -9.10 -16.76
C LYS A 357 -15.03 -7.96 -16.19
N LEU A 358 -15.60 -8.13 -14.99
CA LEU A 358 -16.35 -7.06 -14.32
C LEU A 358 -15.46 -5.84 -14.07
N ALA A 359 -14.23 -6.02 -13.60
CA ALA A 359 -13.27 -4.94 -13.38
C ALA A 359 -12.89 -4.19 -14.66
N LEU A 360 -12.77 -4.91 -15.79
CA LEU A 360 -12.50 -4.33 -17.11
C LEU A 360 -13.64 -3.42 -17.58
N PHE A 361 -14.89 -3.85 -17.39
CA PHE A 361 -16.08 -3.12 -17.82
C PHE A 361 -16.65 -2.20 -16.73
N TYR A 362 -16.04 -2.13 -15.55
CA TYR A 362 -16.64 -1.46 -14.39
C TYR A 362 -16.93 0.03 -14.65
N ASP A 363 -16.03 0.70 -15.36
CA ASP A 363 -16.19 2.11 -15.71
C ASP A 363 -17.23 2.33 -16.81
N TRP A 364 -17.55 1.30 -17.61
CA TRP A 364 -18.53 1.36 -18.68
C TRP A 364 -19.97 1.29 -18.17
N LEU A 365 -20.21 0.58 -17.05
CA LEU A 365 -21.55 0.37 -16.48
C LEU A 365 -22.29 1.68 -16.16
N PHE A 366 -21.54 2.71 -15.78
CA PHE A 366 -22.05 4.03 -15.39
C PHE A 366 -21.20 5.12 -16.06
N PHE A 367 -20.93 4.94 -17.35
CA PHE A 367 -20.20 5.91 -18.15
C PHE A 367 -21.06 7.19 -18.31
N ASP A 368 -20.42 8.34 -18.07
CA ASP A 368 -20.98 9.65 -18.34
C ASP A 368 -19.90 10.48 -19.03
N GLU A 369 -20.19 10.88 -20.27
CA GLU A 369 -19.26 11.62 -21.15
C GLU A 369 -18.78 12.92 -20.50
N LYS A 370 -19.63 13.58 -19.69
CA LYS A 370 -19.29 14.84 -19.02
C LYS A 370 -18.28 14.69 -17.88
N ASN A 371 -18.15 13.49 -17.33
CA ASN A 371 -17.28 13.16 -16.20
C ASN A 371 -15.99 12.43 -16.63
N PHE A 372 -15.78 12.22 -17.93
CA PHE A 372 -14.70 11.40 -18.49
C PHE A 372 -13.59 12.17 -19.23
N SER A 373 -13.62 13.51 -19.24
CA SER A 373 -12.56 14.37 -19.78
C SER A 373 -11.37 14.52 -18.85
#